data_AF-A0A0D8TWD0-F1
#
_entry.id   AF-A0A0D8TWD0-F1
#
_cell.length_a   1.000
_cell.length_b   1.000
_cell.length_c   1.000
_cell.angle_alpha   90.00
_cell.angle_beta   90.00
_cell.angle_gamma   90.00
#
_symmetry.space_group_name_H-M   'P 1'
#
loop_
_entity.id
_entity.type
_entity.pdbx_description
1 polymer ?
#
loop_
_entity_poly.entity_id
_entity_poly.type
_entity_poly.pdbx_seq_one_letter_code
_entity_poly.pdbx_strand_id
1 'polypeptide(L)' 'MDHRLLEIIACPVCNGKLYYSQDKQELICKIDSLAFPFREGIPVLLETEARALAVGESHS' A
#
# COMPACT_ATOMS: atom_id res chain seq x y z
N MET A 1 24.22 -6.19 11.31
CA MET A 1 23.23 -7.26 11.05
C MET A 1 22.24 -6.74 10.01
N ASP A 2 21.84 -7.61 9.07
CA ASP A 2 20.97 -7.38 7.91
C ASP A 2 19.88 -6.30 8.05
N HIS A 3 19.95 -5.26 7.23
CA HIS A 3 18.77 -4.48 6.80
C HIS A 3 18.03 -5.14 5.62
N ARG A 4 18.20 -6.47 5.46
CA ARG A 4 17.56 -7.26 4.41
C ARG A 4 16.09 -7.50 4.80
N LEU A 5 15.19 -7.45 3.81
CA LEU A 5 13.76 -7.85 3.80
C LEU A 5 12.64 -6.79 3.96
N LEU A 6 12.88 -5.55 4.39
CA LEU A 6 11.82 -4.51 4.38
C LEU A 6 11.81 -3.67 3.08
N GLU A 7 12.50 -4.14 2.04
CA GLU A 7 12.62 -3.53 0.70
C GLU A 7 11.72 -4.19 -0.36
N ILE A 8 10.88 -5.18 0.01
CA ILE A 8 10.36 -6.15 -0.97
C ILE A 8 9.01 -5.75 -1.59
N ILE A 9 8.23 -4.86 -0.97
CA ILE A 9 6.89 -4.52 -1.47
C ILE A 9 6.82 -3.07 -1.90
N ALA A 10 6.80 -2.86 -3.22
CA ALA A 10 6.60 -1.58 -3.87
C ALA A 10 5.20 -1.53 -4.52
N CYS A 11 4.72 -0.31 -4.82
CA CYS A 11 3.48 -0.14 -5.57
C CYS A 11 3.60 -0.84 -6.94
N PRO A 12 2.66 -1.69 -7.36
CA PRO A 12 2.71 -2.35 -8.67
C PRO A 12 2.60 -1.37 -9.85
N VAL A 13 2.11 -0.16 -9.61
CA VAL A 13 1.90 0.88 -10.63
C VAL A 13 3.14 1.77 -10.77
N CYS A 14 3.51 2.48 -9.70
CA CYS A 14 4.62 3.43 -9.75
C CYS A 14 5.96 2.90 -9.24
N ASN A 15 6.02 1.67 -8.71
CA ASN A 15 7.17 1.11 -8.00
C ASN A 15 7.65 1.96 -6.80
N GLY A 16 6.78 2.83 -6.28
CA GLY A 16 7.03 3.67 -5.13
C GLY A 16 6.84 2.93 -3.80
N LYS A 17 7.18 3.64 -2.72
CA LYS A 17 7.00 3.12 -1.35
C LYS A 17 5.52 3.01 -0.99
N LEU A 18 5.14 1.88 -0.43
CA LEU A 18 3.83 1.67 0.18
C LEU A 18 3.89 1.90 1.69
N TYR A 19 2.83 2.45 2.24
CA TYR A 19 2.66 2.72 3.67
C TYR A 19 1.60 1.79 4.23
N TYR A 20 1.94 1.01 5.25
CA TYR A 20 0.96 0.14 5.89
C TYR A 20 0.05 0.95 6.83
N SER A 21 -1.25 0.91 6.58
CA SER A 21 -2.29 1.45 7.44
C SER A 21 -2.81 0.36 8.36
N GLN A 22 -2.47 0.46 9.65
CA GLN A 22 -2.95 -0.47 10.67
C GLN A 22 -4.45 -0.35 10.93
N ASP A 23 -5.00 0.85 10.79
CA ASP A 23 -6.43 1.15 11.02
C ASP A 23 -7.33 0.39 10.05
N LYS A 24 -6.91 0.33 8.78
CA LYS A 24 -7.70 -0.24 7.68
C LYS A 24 -7.14 -1.55 7.13
N GLN A 25 -6.03 -2.03 7.69
CA GLN A 25 -5.27 -3.17 7.19
C GLN A 25 -5.10 -3.12 5.66
N GLU A 26 -4.45 -2.05 5.18
CA GLU A 26 -4.21 -1.80 3.76
C GLU A 26 -2.82 -1.18 3.52
N LEU A 27 -2.30 -1.34 2.30
CA LEU A 27 -1.08 -0.68 1.84
C LEU A 27 -1.44 0.55 1.01
N ILE A 28 -1.01 1.71 1.47
CA ILE A 28 -1.32 3.01 0.87
C ILE A 28 -0.15 3.45 -0.01
N CYS A 29 -0.42 3.71 -1.28
CA CYS A 29 0.47 4.43 -2.18
C CYS A 29 0.10 5.92 -2.18
N LYS A 30 0.97 6.77 -1.63
CA LYS A 30 0.75 8.23 -1.63
C LYS A 30 0.93 8.88 -2.99
N ILE A 31 1.68 8.25 -3.90
CA ILE A 31 1.99 8.79 -5.23
C ILE A 31 0.77 8.66 -6.14
N ASP A 32 0.25 7.44 -6.27
CA ASP A 32 -0.94 7.15 -7.10
C ASP A 32 -2.25 7.44 -6.35
N SER A 33 -2.18 7.77 -5.05
CA SER A 33 -3.34 7.89 -4.17
C SER A 33 -4.23 6.64 -4.22
N LEU A 34 -3.60 5.46 -4.11
CA LEU A 34 -4.26 4.16 -4.13
C LEU A 34 -4.05 3.46 -2.79
N ALA A 35 -5.00 2.61 -2.40
CA ALA A 35 -4.87 1.74 -1.26
C ALA A 35 -5.21 0.28 -1.63
N PHE A 36 -4.29 -0.61 -1.29
CA PHE A 36 -4.34 -2.03 -1.58
C PHE A 36 -4.76 -2.80 -0.32
N PRO A 37 -5.92 -3.46 -0.32
CA PRO A 37 -6.44 -4.13 0.86
C PRO A 37 -5.66 -5.42 1.17
N PHE A 38 -5.74 -5.88 2.41
CA PHE A 38 -5.35 -7.24 2.77
C PHE A 38 -6.57 -8.16 2.76
N ARG A 39 -6.43 -9.35 2.16
CA ARG A 39 -7.40 -10.43 2.24
C ARG A 39 -6.77 -11.62 2.92
N GLU A 40 -7.38 -12.10 4.00
CA GLU A 40 -6.88 -13.25 4.78
C GLU A 40 -5.42 -13.07 5.24
N GLY A 41 -5.00 -11.83 5.51
CA GLY A 41 -3.63 -11.49 5.89
C GLY A 41 -2.63 -11.39 4.73
N ILE A 42 -3.08 -11.55 3.48
CA ILE A 42 -2.26 -11.42 2.27
C ILE A 42 -2.53 -10.07 1.60
N PRO A 43 -1.51 -9.24 1.31
CA PRO A 43 -1.69 -7.98 0.61
C PRO A 43 -2.09 -8.23 -0.85
N VAL A 44 -3.20 -7.63 -1.28
CA VAL A 44 -3.69 -7.74 -2.66
C VAL A 44 -3.15 -6.56 -3.46
N LEU A 45 -2.00 -6.74 -4.11
CA LEU A 45 -1.33 -5.74 -4.95
C LEU A 45 -1.85 -5.77 -6.39
N LEU A 46 -3.17 -5.77 -6.56
CA LEU A 46 -3.83 -5.71 -7.86
C LEU A 46 -4.44 -4.32 -8.04
N GLU A 47 -4.13 -3.65 -9.15
CA GLU A 47 -4.69 -2.33 -9.47
C GLU A 47 -6.23 -2.36 -9.51
N THR A 48 -6.83 -3.45 -10.02
CA THR A 48 -8.29 -3.62 -10.08
C THR A 48 -8.95 -3.73 -8.71
N GLU A 49 -8.21 -4.18 -7.69
CA GLU A 49 -8.69 -4.31 -6.32
C GLU A 49 -8.27 -3.13 -5.45
N ALA A 50 -7.40 -2.26 -5.98
CA ALA A 50 -6.97 -1.06 -5.29
C ALA A 50 -8.12 -0.05 -5.25
N ARG A 51 -8.36 0.54 -4.08
CA ARG A 51 -9.29 1.65 -3.94
C ARG A 51 -8.55 2.97 -4.10
N ALA A 52 -9.17 3.95 -4.76
CA ALA A 52 -8.66 5.32 -4.73
C ALA A 52 -8.81 5.90 -3.32
N LEU A 53 -7.76 6.54 -2.83
CA LEU A 53 -7.81 7.35 -1.63
C LEU A 53 -8.61 8.62 -1.91
N ALA A 54 -9.53 8.97 -1.01
CA ALA A 54 -10.17 10.27 -1.08
C ALA A 54 -9.15 11.38 -0.77
N VAL A 55 -9.33 12.55 -1.37
CA VAL A 55 -8.53 13.77 -1.12
C VAL A 55 -8.66 14.18 0.35
N GLY A 56 -7.82 13.62 1.21
CA GLY A 56 -7.93 13.78 2.66
C GLY A 56 -7.30 12.64 3.46
N GLU A 57 -7.17 11.44 2.86
CA GLU A 57 -6.62 10.27 3.55
C GLU A 57 -5.08 10.20 3.51
N SER A 58 -4.42 10.99 2.66
CA SER A 58 -2.95 10.96 2.49
C SER A 58 -2.15 11.55 3.67
N HIS A 59 -2.84 12.14 4.66
CA HIS A 59 -2.27 13.02 5.68
C HIS A 59 -2.34 12.52 7.14
N SER A 60 -2.85 11.31 7.42
CA SER A 60 -2.78 10.71 8.76
C SER A 60 -1.67 9.68 8.87
#